data_AF-A0A7J7K813-F1
#
_entry.id   AF-A0A7J7K813-F1
#
_cell.length_a   1.000
_cell.length_b   1.000
_cell.length_c   1.000
_cell.angle_alpha   90.00
_cell.angle_beta   90.00
_cell.angle_gamma   90.00
#
_symmetry.space_group_name_H-M   'P 1'
#
loop_
_entity.id
_entity.type
_entity.pdbx_description
1 polymer ?
#
loop_
_entity_poly.entity_id
_entity_poly.type
_entity_poly.pdbx_seq_one_letter_code
_entity_poly.pdbx_strand_id
1 'polypeptide(L)'
;MFSKEDTDTLPTIPPHQMTAPFTKDEISKVVKALKKNKSAEGGDLKAEQLKYGPNIVFKSITEIFNIIATTGESPSYIAIVIINVYTFKL
;
A
#
# COMPACT_ATOMS: atom_id res chain seq x y z
N MET A 1 0.55 31.99 -11.93
CA MET A 1 1.28 31.43 -13.09
C MET A 1 2.43 30.63 -12.51
N PHE A 2 2.58 29.36 -12.90
CA PHE A 2 3.76 28.56 -12.55
C PHE A 2 4.66 28.56 -13.78
N SER A 3 5.86 29.14 -13.67
CA SER A 3 6.82 29.26 -14.76
C SER A 3 7.69 28.01 -14.80
N LYS A 4 8.10 27.53 -15.98
CA LYS A 4 8.97 26.35 -16.13
C LYS A 4 10.30 26.46 -15.37
N GLU A 5 10.72 27.69 -15.08
CA GLU A 5 11.93 28.05 -14.35
C GLU A 5 11.85 27.72 -12.85
N ASP A 6 10.64 27.57 -12.28
CA ASP A 6 10.42 27.19 -10.87
C ASP A 6 10.55 25.67 -10.64
N THR A 7 10.84 24.89 -11.70
CA THR A 7 10.95 23.43 -11.62
C THR A 7 12.34 22.97 -11.17
N ASP A 8 13.33 23.86 -11.25
CA ASP A 8 14.69 23.53 -10.85
C ASP A 8 14.84 23.64 -9.34
N THR A 9 15.05 22.48 -8.71
CA THR A 9 15.39 22.27 -7.28
C THR A 9 14.21 22.16 -6.30
N LEU A 10 13.22 21.32 -6.61
CA LEU A 10 12.45 20.74 -5.50
C LEU A 10 13.41 19.95 -4.58
N PRO A 11 13.46 20.25 -3.27
CA PRO A 11 14.32 19.53 -2.35
C PRO A 11 13.89 18.07 -2.29
N THR A 12 14.84 17.15 -2.35
CA THR A 12 14.59 15.72 -2.14
C THR A 12 14.24 15.50 -0.67
N ILE A 13 12.94 15.37 -0.36
CA ILE A 13 12.46 15.09 1.00
C ILE A 13 12.57 13.57 1.23
N PRO A 14 13.34 13.12 2.23
CA PRO A 14 13.41 11.70 2.54
C PRO A 14 12.05 11.21 3.06
N PRO A 15 11.69 9.95 2.80
CA PRO A 15 10.52 9.34 3.43
C PRO A 15 10.65 9.44 4.95
N HIS A 16 9.56 9.82 5.60
CA HIS A 16 9.49 9.91 7.05
C HIS A 16 8.31 9.09 7.53
N GLN A 17 8.56 8.29 8.56
CA GLN A 17 7.54 7.48 9.19
C GLN A 17 6.37 8.35 9.65
N MET A 18 5.15 7.94 9.31
CA MET A 18 3.95 8.64 9.75
C MET A 18 3.84 8.61 11.28
N THR A 19 3.40 9.73 11.87
CA THR A 19 3.13 9.82 13.32
C THR A 19 2.08 8.82 13.79
N ALA A 20 1.12 8.50 12.92
CA ALA A 20 0.16 7.42 13.10
C ALA A 20 0.31 6.44 11.92
N PRO A 21 0.79 5.21 12.15
CA PRO A 21 0.82 4.19 11.12
C PRO A 21 -0.60 3.75 10.75
N PHE A 22 -0.76 3.22 9.56
CA PHE A 22 -2.05 2.67 9.11
C PHE A 22 -2.48 1.53 10.01
N THR A 23 -3.76 1.52 10.35
CA THR A 23 -4.40 0.43 11.09
C THR A 23 -5.14 -0.50 10.16
N LYS A 24 -5.31 -1.76 10.60
CA LYS A 24 -6.09 -2.75 9.85
C LYS A 24 -7.54 -2.31 9.61
N ASP A 25 -8.13 -1.57 10.55
CA ASP A 25 -9.53 -1.12 10.43
C ASP A 25 -9.68 -0.01 9.39
N GLU A 26 -8.71 0.90 9.29
CA GLU A 26 -8.65 1.90 8.22
C GLU A 26 -8.51 1.23 6.86
N ILE A 27 -7.56 0.30 6.73
CA ILE A 27 -7.34 -0.45 5.49
C ILE A 27 -8.58 -1.26 5.13
N SER A 28 -9.24 -1.91 6.10
CA SER A 28 -10.50 -2.65 5.88
C SER A 28 -11.61 -1.76 5.33
N LYS A 29 -11.78 -0.54 5.88
CA LYS A 29 -12.76 0.43 5.37
C LYS A 29 -12.46 0.85 3.93
N VAL A 30 -11.19 1.17 3.64
CA VAL A 30 -10.75 1.60 2.31
C VAL A 30 -10.92 0.48 1.27
N VAL A 31 -10.51 -0.75 1.59
CA VAL A 31 -10.65 -1.89 0.69
C VAL A 31 -12.12 -2.19 0.40
N LYS A 32 -12.99 -2.10 1.41
CA LYS A 32 -14.45 -2.26 1.23
C LYS A 32 -15.05 -1.16 0.34
N ALA A 33 -14.50 0.04 0.38
CA ALA A 33 -14.94 1.19 -0.41
C ALA A 33 -14.48 1.17 -1.88
N LEU A 34 -13.58 0.26 -2.28
CA LEU A 34 -13.16 0.13 -3.68
C LEU A 34 -14.37 -0.03 -4.61
N LYS A 35 -14.38 0.56 -5.81
CA LYS A 35 -15.49 0.33 -6.75
C LYS A 35 -15.38 -1.07 -7.37
N LYS A 36 -16.53 -1.70 -7.63
CA LYS A 36 -16.58 -2.99 -8.35
C LYS A 36 -15.95 -2.84 -9.74
N ASN A 37 -15.35 -3.91 -10.27
CA ASN A 37 -14.66 -3.92 -11.56
C ASN A 37 -13.51 -2.90 -11.71
N LYS A 38 -12.98 -2.35 -10.62
CA LYS A 38 -11.68 -1.66 -10.64
C LYS A 38 -10.61 -2.71 -10.33
N SER A 39 -9.73 -2.97 -11.30
CA SER A 39 -8.43 -3.57 -11.01
C SER A 39 -7.45 -2.44 -10.70
N ALA A 40 -6.39 -2.73 -9.96
CA ALA A 40 -5.22 -1.88 -10.01
C ALA A 40 -4.68 -1.89 -11.45
N GLU A 41 -4.31 -0.74 -12.00
CA GLU A 41 -3.55 -0.67 -13.24
C GLU A 41 -2.20 -1.36 -12.97
N GLY A 42 -2.05 -2.60 -13.45
CA GLY A 42 -0.84 -3.40 -13.23
C GLY A 42 -1.04 -4.87 -12.81
N GLY A 43 -2.27 -5.39 -12.68
CA GLY A 43 -2.48 -6.81 -12.42
C GLY A 43 -3.93 -7.33 -12.52
N ASP A 44 -4.07 -8.65 -12.48
CA ASP A 44 -5.35 -9.39 -12.54
C ASP A 44 -6.14 -9.42 -11.21
N LEU A 45 -5.67 -8.67 -10.21
CA LEU A 45 -6.31 -8.63 -8.91
C LEU A 45 -7.57 -7.74 -8.95
N LYS A 46 -8.74 -8.35 -8.81
CA LYS A 46 -10.02 -7.66 -8.79
C LYS A 46 -10.32 -7.10 -7.39
N ALA A 47 -10.96 -5.93 -7.32
CA ALA A 47 -11.41 -5.36 -6.05
C ALA A 47 -12.24 -6.34 -5.20
N GLU A 48 -13.03 -7.19 -5.82
CA GLU A 48 -13.84 -8.22 -5.15
C GLU A 48 -12.97 -9.24 -4.40
N GLN A 49 -11.83 -9.64 -4.95
CA GLN A 49 -10.91 -10.59 -4.29
C GLN A 49 -10.30 -10.00 -3.02
N LEU A 50 -10.11 -8.67 -2.99
CA LEU A 50 -9.64 -7.95 -1.81
C LEU A 50 -10.75 -7.75 -0.78
N LYS A 51 -11.96 -7.39 -1.24
CA LYS A 51 -13.11 -7.11 -0.37
C LYS A 51 -13.64 -8.32 0.38
N TYR A 52 -13.71 -9.45 -0.33
CA TYR A 52 -14.22 -10.71 0.19
C TYR A 52 -13.08 -11.66 0.61
N GLY A 53 -11.84 -11.18 0.55
CA GLY A 53 -10.67 -11.92 0.97
C GLY A 53 -10.61 -12.13 2.50
N PRO A 54 -9.80 -13.10 2.95
CA PRO A 54 -9.62 -13.36 4.37
C PRO A 54 -8.99 -12.17 5.09
N ASN A 55 -9.25 -12.03 6.39
CA ASN A 55 -8.75 -10.94 7.23
C ASN A 55 -7.22 -10.74 7.21
N ILE A 56 -6.47 -11.80 6.86
CA ILE A 56 -5.02 -11.74 6.66
C ILE A 56 -4.65 -10.78 5.52
N VAL A 57 -5.47 -10.65 4.48
CA VAL A 57 -5.23 -9.73 3.35
C VAL A 57 -5.15 -8.29 3.84
N PHE A 58 -6.07 -7.86 4.71
CA PHE A 58 -6.02 -6.50 5.28
C PHE A 58 -4.78 -6.28 6.13
N LYS A 59 -4.33 -7.30 6.87
CA LYS A 59 -3.10 -7.23 7.67
C LYS A 59 -1.88 -7.06 6.76
N SER A 60 -1.74 -7.90 5.74
CA SER A 60 -0.61 -7.83 4.80
C SER A 60 -0.59 -6.50 4.04
N ILE A 61 -1.74 -5.98 3.63
CA ILE A 61 -1.84 -4.64 3.02
C ILE A 61 -1.37 -3.56 4.00
N THR A 62 -1.82 -3.60 5.26
CA THR A 62 -1.42 -2.64 6.31
C THR A 62 0.09 -2.63 6.50
N GLU A 63 0.71 -3.81 6.56
CA GLU A 63 2.16 -3.95 6.70
C GLU A 63 2.92 -3.36 5.51
N ILE A 64 2.46 -3.63 4.28
CA ILE A 64 3.05 -3.05 3.06
C ILE A 64 2.99 -1.52 3.10
N PHE A 65 1.84 -0.94 3.40
CA PHE A 65 1.69 0.51 3.46
C PHE A 65 2.58 1.15 4.52
N ASN A 66 2.72 0.50 5.68
CA ASN A 66 3.59 0.98 6.75
C ASN A 66 5.09 0.84 6.40
N ILE A 67 5.47 -0.21 5.66
CA ILE A 67 6.83 -0.35 5.13
C ILE A 67 7.10 0.80 4.15
N ILE A 68 6.22 1.02 3.17
CA ILE A 68 6.36 2.12 2.19
C ILE A 68 6.44 3.47 2.88
N ALA A 69 5.59 3.72 3.88
CA ALA A 69 5.62 4.97 4.64
C ALA A 69 6.94 5.19 5.40
N THR A 70 7.64 4.09 5.75
CA THR A 70 8.90 4.15 6.49
C THR A 70 10.11 4.25 5.54
N THR A 71 10.12 3.45 4.47
CA THR A 71 11.28 3.30 3.58
C THR A 71 11.20 4.16 2.32
N GLY A 72 10.00 4.62 1.95
CA GLY A 72 9.73 5.25 0.66
C GLY A 72 9.83 4.29 -0.54
N GLU A 73 10.11 3.00 -0.28
CA GLU A 73 10.33 1.99 -1.31
C GLU A 73 9.09 1.09 -1.42
N SER A 74 8.58 0.93 -2.65
CA SER A 74 7.54 -0.06 -2.91
C SER A 74 8.15 -1.46 -2.86
N PRO A 75 7.72 -2.33 -1.94
CA PRO A 75 8.23 -3.70 -1.89
C PRO A 75 7.92 -4.41 -3.21
N SER A 76 8.90 -5.14 -3.73
CA SER A 76 8.70 -5.98 -4.91
C SER A 76 7.67 -7.07 -4.60
N TYR A 77 6.97 -7.56 -5.64
CA TYR A 77 5.92 -8.58 -5.49
C TYR A 77 6.37 -9.81 -4.69
N ILE A 78 7.67 -10.15 -4.76
CA ILE A 78 8.30 -11.25 -4.02
C ILE A 78 8.35 -10.97 -2.51
N ALA A 79 8.65 -9.74 -2.08
CA ALA A 79 8.64 -9.36 -0.67
C ALA A 79 7.22 -9.45 -0.07
N ILE A 80 6.20 -9.12 -0.86
CA ILE A 80 4.78 -9.24 -0.47
C ILE A 80 4.38 -10.71 -0.25
N VAL A 81 4.85 -11.62 -1.12
CA VAL A 81 4.60 -13.06 -0.98
C VAL A 81 5.36 -13.65 0.22
N ILE A 82 6.61 -13.23 0.43
CA ILE A 82 7.44 -13.65 1.58
C ILE A 82 6.80 -13.23 2.90
N ILE A 83 6.33 -11.98 3.04
CA ILE A 83 5.61 -11.52 4.25
C ILE A 83 4.39 -12.42 4.53
N ASN A 84 3.63 -12.77 3.49
CA ASN A 84 2.53 -13.73 3.65
C ASN A 84 3.02 -15.12 4.09
N VAL A 85 4.04 -15.70 3.47
CA VAL A 85 4.52 -17.07 3.81
C VAL A 85 5.04 -17.17 5.24
N TYR A 86 5.79 -16.16 5.74
CA TYR A 86 6.31 -16.18 7.10
C TYR A 86 5.25 -15.92 8.17
N THR A 87 4.19 -15.17 7.84
CA THR A 87 3.06 -14.91 8.76
C THR A 87 2.11 -16.12 8.89
N PHE A 88 2.16 -17.07 7.94
CA PHE A 88 1.37 -18.31 7.97
C PHE A 88 2.02 -19.46 8.77
N LYS A 89 3.24 -19.26 9.32
CA LYS A 89 4.00 -20.32 10.01
C LYS A 89 4.08 -20.19 11.54
N LEU A 90 3.25 -19.34 12.15
CA LEU A 90 3.15 -19.16 13.61
C LEU A 90 1.74 -19.39 14.11
#